data_AF-A0AAE4Z6C5-F1
#
_entry.id   AF-A0AAE4Z6C5-F1
#
_cell.length_a   1.000
_cell.length_b   1.000
_cell.length_c   1.000
_cell.angle_alpha   90.00
_cell.angle_beta   90.00
_cell.angle_gamma   90.00
#
_symmetry.space_group_name_H-M   'P 1'
#
loop_
_entity.id
_entity.type
_entity.pdbx_description
1 polymer ?
#
loop_
_entity_poly.entity_id
_entity_poly.type
_entity_poly.pdbx_seq_one_letter_code
_entity_poly.pdbx_strand_id
1 'polypeptide(L)'
;MFRGRRGFTLIELLTVIVIIGILAIIALPKFSQTRQKAYDAAALSDLRNLLTDSESYFATHQEYPESFDDLPNARLSQGIEITRFNRETTDGVIVVHIHLHHKNSPHYFHVEYPVEDIEMRDR
;
A
#
# COMPACT_ATOMS: atom_id res chain seq x y z
N MET A 1 -33.61 -14.96 -60.41
CA MET A 1 -32.15 -14.86 -60.18
C MET A 1 -31.91 -14.57 -58.71
N PHE A 2 -31.89 -15.60 -57.85
CA PHE A 2 -31.68 -15.43 -56.41
C PHE A 2 -30.24 -15.83 -56.08
N ARG A 3 -29.41 -14.83 -55.78
CA ARG A 3 -28.05 -15.02 -55.25
C ARG A 3 -28.13 -15.87 -53.99
N GLY A 4 -27.43 -16.99 -53.99
CA GLY A 4 -27.39 -17.94 -52.88
C GLY A 4 -26.99 -17.25 -51.59
N ARG A 5 -27.93 -17.17 -50.65
CA ARG A 5 -27.65 -16.75 -49.28
C ARG A 5 -26.88 -17.89 -48.61
N ARG A 6 -25.57 -17.73 -48.45
CA ARG A 6 -24.74 -18.63 -47.64
C ARG A 6 -25.19 -18.50 -46.19
N GLY A 7 -25.80 -19.55 -45.65
CA GLY A 7 -26.14 -19.64 -44.23
C GLY A 7 -24.90 -19.93 -43.40
N PHE A 8 -24.88 -19.43 -42.16
CA PHE A 8 -23.83 -19.72 -41.18
C PHE A 8 -23.83 -21.22 -40.83
N THR A 9 -22.66 -21.82 -40.72
CA THR A 9 -22.55 -23.20 -40.26
C THR A 9 -22.57 -23.27 -38.74
N LEU A 10 -23.11 -24.36 -38.20
CA LEU A 10 -23.09 -24.61 -36.75
C LEU A 10 -21.66 -24.70 -36.20
N ILE A 11 -20.72 -25.20 -37.02
CA ILE A 11 -19.32 -25.31 -36.63
C ILE A 11 -18.64 -23.95 -36.53
N GLU A 12 -18.97 -23.00 -37.41
CA GLU A 12 -18.46 -21.62 -37.32
C GLU A 12 -18.91 -20.95 -36.02
N LEU A 13 -20.17 -21.13 -35.61
CA LEU A 13 -20.65 -20.57 -34.35
C LEU A 13 -19.98 -21.24 -33.14
N LEU A 14 -19.80 -22.58 -33.20
CA LEU A 14 -19.21 -23.37 -32.12
C LEU A 14 -17.74 -23.01 -31.88
N THR A 15 -16.94 -22.82 -32.93
CA THR A 15 -15.54 -22.41 -32.76
C THR A 15 -15.42 -21.00 -32.19
N VAL A 16 -16.33 -20.08 -32.55
CA VAL A 16 -16.32 -18.70 -32.03
C VAL A 16 -16.59 -18.67 -30.52
N ILE A 17 -17.60 -19.40 -30.02
CA ILE A 17 -17.88 -19.45 -28.59
C ILE A 17 -16.74 -20.09 -27.79
N VAL A 18 -16.06 -21.09 -28.37
CA VAL A 18 -14.90 -21.73 -27.75
C VAL A 18 -13.73 -20.74 -27.63
N ILE A 19 -13.43 -19.98 -28.69
CA ILE A 19 -12.36 -18.97 -28.65
C ILE A 19 -12.69 -17.87 -27.64
N ILE A 20 -13.93 -17.35 -27.65
CA ILE A 20 -14.37 -16.32 -26.68
C ILE A 20 -14.26 -16.84 -25.24
N GLY A 21 -14.62 -18.11 -24.99
CA GLY A 21 -14.50 -18.74 -23.68
C GLY A 21 -13.06 -18.83 -23.18
N ILE A 22 -12.11 -19.19 -24.05
CA ILE A 22 -10.68 -19.26 -23.71
C ILE A 22 -10.13 -17.85 -23.41
N LEU A 23 -10.46 -16.87 -24.25
CA LEU A 23 -10.00 -15.49 -24.08
C LEU A 23 -10.54 -14.85 -22.80
N ALA A 24 -11.79 -15.13 -22.41
CA ALA A 24 -12.40 -14.60 -21.20
C ALA A 24 -11.66 -15.04 -19.92
N ILE A 25 -11.17 -16.29 -19.88
CA ILE A 25 -10.40 -16.82 -18.72
C ILE A 25 -9.03 -16.15 -18.62
N ILE A 26 -8.35 -15.93 -19.75
CA ILE A 26 -7.00 -15.34 -19.80
C ILE A 26 -7.03 -13.82 -19.54
N ALA A 27 -8.16 -13.15 -19.74
CA ALA A 27 -8.28 -11.70 -19.52
C ALA A 27 -8.32 -11.30 -18.04
N LEU A 28 -8.59 -12.22 -17.11
CA LEU A 28 -8.77 -11.93 -15.69
C LEU A 28 -7.50 -11.80 -14.80
N PRO A 29 -6.31 -12.34 -15.11
CA PRO A 29 -5.33 -12.61 -14.07
C PRO A 29 -4.47 -11.39 -13.70
N LYS A 30 -4.29 -11.29 -12.38
CA LYS A 30 -3.24 -10.60 -11.59
C LYS A 30 -3.35 -9.08 -11.33
N PHE A 31 -4.57 -8.56 -11.12
CA PHE A 31 -4.73 -7.24 -10.47
C PHE A 31 -4.34 -7.22 -8.98
N SER A 32 -4.32 -8.36 -8.29
CA SER A 32 -4.16 -8.37 -6.82
C SER A 32 -2.75 -8.00 -6.37
N GLN A 33 -1.70 -8.56 -6.98
CA GLN A 33 -0.32 -8.37 -6.51
C GLN A 33 0.21 -6.95 -6.78
N THR A 34 -0.13 -6.35 -7.92
CA THR A 34 0.26 -4.97 -8.22
C THR A 34 -0.40 -3.97 -7.27
N ARG A 35 -1.66 -4.22 -6.89
CA ARG A 35 -2.36 -3.39 -5.89
C ARG A 35 -1.73 -3.54 -4.50
N GLN A 36 -1.35 -4.76 -4.11
CA GLN A 36 -0.62 -5.02 -2.86
C GLN A 36 0.64 -4.14 -2.76
N LYS A 37 1.49 -4.20 -3.79
CA LYS A 37 2.73 -3.41 -3.84
C LYS A 37 2.48 -1.91 -3.78
N ALA A 38 1.39 -1.43 -4.40
CA ALA A 38 1.01 -0.03 -4.33
C ALA A 38 0.60 0.40 -2.90
N TYR A 39 -0.11 -0.48 -2.18
CA TYR A 39 -0.46 -0.24 -0.77
C TYR A 39 0.78 -0.19 0.12
N ASP A 40 1.72 -1.10 -0.08
CA ASP A 40 2.99 -1.13 0.65
C ASP A 40 3.84 0.11 0.37
N ALA A 41 3.93 0.50 -0.90
CA ALA A 41 4.63 1.71 -1.31
C ALA A 41 4.02 2.99 -0.70
N ALA A 42 2.69 3.06 -0.58
CA ALA A 42 2.01 4.17 0.07
C ALA A 42 2.35 4.24 1.57
N ALA A 43 2.30 3.10 2.28
CA ALA A 43 2.64 3.04 3.69
C ALA A 43 4.10 3.44 3.95
N LEU A 44 5.03 2.95 3.13
CA LEU A 44 6.45 3.31 3.21
C LEU A 44 6.69 4.80 2.90
N SER A 45 5.99 5.34 1.90
CA SER A 45 6.11 6.76 1.56
C SER A 45 5.63 7.66 2.68
N ASP A 46 4.48 7.34 3.27
CA ASP A 46 3.94 8.10 4.40
C ASP A 46 4.86 7.99 5.62
N LEU A 47 5.42 6.81 5.89
CA LEU A 47 6.38 6.64 6.98
C LEU A 47 7.58 7.59 6.81
N ARG A 48 8.13 7.71 5.60
CA ARG A 48 9.23 8.64 5.30
C ARG A 48 8.83 10.11 5.42
N ASN A 49 7.57 10.45 5.13
CA ASN A 49 7.06 11.80 5.34
C ASN A 49 6.96 12.11 6.83
N LEU A 50 6.39 11.19 7.62
CA LEU A 50 6.42 11.30 9.09
C LEU A 50 7.84 11.38 9.62
N LEU A 51 8.78 10.71 8.94
CA LEU A 51 10.19 10.78 9.30
C LEU A 51 10.71 12.22 9.29
N THR A 52 10.49 12.85 8.14
CA THR A 52 10.87 14.23 7.85
C THR A 52 10.13 15.22 8.76
N ASP A 53 8.84 15.00 9.00
CA ASP A 53 8.02 15.85 9.86
C ASP A 53 8.51 15.82 11.31
N SER A 54 8.91 14.65 11.82
CA SER A 54 9.44 14.53 13.19
C SER A 54 10.83 15.15 13.33
N GLU A 55 11.69 15.06 12.31
CA GLU A 55 12.97 15.77 12.31
C GLU A 55 12.78 17.29 12.31
N SER A 56 11.82 17.79 11.53
CA SER A 56 11.43 19.20 11.51
C SER A 56 10.88 19.66 12.87
N TYR A 57 10.07 18.82 13.51
CA TYR A 57 9.58 19.06 14.87
C TYR A 57 10.73 19.16 15.88
N PHE A 58 11.69 18.23 15.83
CA PHE A 58 12.88 18.25 16.67
C PHE A 58 13.73 19.50 16.47
N ALA A 59 13.91 19.96 15.23
CA ALA A 59 14.66 21.18 14.93
C ALA A 59 14.07 22.43 15.62
N THR A 60 12.77 22.42 15.92
CA THR A 60 12.07 23.55 16.55
C THR A 60 11.91 23.38 18.06
N HIS A 61 11.65 22.16 18.53
CA HIS A 61 11.30 21.89 19.93
C HIS A 61 12.44 21.24 20.74
N GLN A 62 13.53 20.83 20.09
CA GLN A 62 14.66 20.08 20.67
C GLN A 62 14.27 18.73 21.29
N GLU A 63 13.07 18.24 20.97
CA GLU A 63 12.53 16.95 21.40
C GLU A 63 11.75 16.32 20.24
N TYR A 64 11.71 14.99 20.18
CA TYR A 64 10.89 14.28 19.19
C TYR A 64 9.41 14.28 19.62
N PRO A 65 8.47 14.22 18.65
CA PRO A 65 7.04 14.17 18.95
C PRO A 65 6.67 12.97 19.83
N GLU A 66 5.74 13.15 20.75
CA GLU A 66 5.25 12.07 21.61
C GLU A 66 4.11 11.30 20.95
N SER A 67 3.37 11.98 20.08
CA SER A 67 2.20 11.48 19.37
C SER A 67 2.11 12.07 17.97
N PHE A 68 1.22 11.51 17.16
CA PHE A 68 0.91 12.06 15.83
C PHE A 68 0.29 13.47 15.90
N ASP A 69 -0.40 13.81 16.98
CA ASP A 69 -1.05 15.13 17.13
C ASP A 69 -0.04 16.28 17.25
N ASP A 70 1.21 15.96 17.63
CA ASP A 70 2.33 16.92 17.68
C ASP A 70 2.84 17.29 16.27
N LEU A 71 2.38 16.57 15.23
CA LEU A 71 2.71 16.78 13.83
C LEU A 71 1.49 17.34 13.07
N PRO A 72 1.08 18.60 13.29
CA PRO A 72 -0.19 19.13 12.79
C PRO A 72 -0.27 19.23 11.26
N ASN A 73 0.88 19.21 10.58
CA ASN A 73 0.97 19.25 9.13
C ASN A 73 1.15 17.87 8.50
N ALA A 74 1.40 16.83 9.31
CA ALA A 74 1.56 15.48 8.82
C ALA A 74 0.24 14.98 8.25
N ARG A 75 0.32 14.35 7.07
CA ARG A 75 -0.84 13.79 6.39
C ARG A 75 -0.55 12.37 5.94
N LEU A 76 -1.53 11.52 6.16
CA LEU A 76 -1.52 10.14 5.71
C LEU A 76 -2.31 10.01 4.41
N SER A 77 -1.77 9.22 3.51
CA SER A 77 -2.43 8.71 2.32
C SER A 77 -3.66 7.88 2.69
N GLN A 78 -4.61 7.80 1.75
CA GLN A 78 -5.87 7.10 1.99
C GLN A 78 -5.64 5.62 2.32
N GLY A 79 -6.25 5.15 3.42
CA GLY A 79 -6.20 3.74 3.82
C GLY A 79 -4.95 3.36 4.64
N ILE A 80 -4.08 4.32 4.94
CA ILE A 80 -3.01 4.18 5.93
C ILE A 80 -3.58 4.41 7.33
N GLU A 81 -3.18 3.57 8.26
CA GLU A 81 -3.55 3.64 9.68
C GLU A 81 -2.29 3.57 10.54
N ILE A 82 -2.23 4.47 11.53
CA ILE A 82 -1.21 4.42 12.58
C ILE A 82 -1.64 3.37 13.60
N THR A 83 -0.84 2.32 13.74
CA THR A 83 -1.10 1.27 14.74
C THR A 83 -0.40 1.57 16.06
N ARG A 84 0.75 2.26 15.99
CA ARG A 84 1.52 2.70 17.14
C ARG A 84 2.21 4.00 16.78
N PHE A 85 2.08 4.99 17.64
CA PHE A 85 2.93 6.17 17.67
C PHE A 85 3.15 6.47 19.13
N ASN A 86 4.32 6.13 19.65
CA ASN A 86 4.62 6.38 21.04
C ASN A 86 6.08 6.66 21.27
N ARG A 87 6.33 7.49 22.28
CA ARG A 87 7.65 7.75 22.82
C ARG A 87 7.86 6.92 24.08
N GLU A 88 8.98 6.22 24.14
CA GLU A 88 9.43 5.44 25.27
C GLU A 88 10.81 5.93 25.71
N THR A 89 11.10 5.83 27.00
CA THR A 89 12.45 6.09 27.52
C THR A 89 12.96 4.81 28.14
N THR A 90 13.97 4.21 27.53
CA THR A 90 14.59 2.95 28.00
C THR A 90 16.04 3.23 28.32
N ASP A 91 16.46 2.96 29.56
CA ASP A 91 17.83 3.15 30.04
C ASP A 91 18.40 4.57 29.79
N GLY A 92 17.54 5.59 29.87
CA GLY A 92 17.90 6.99 29.64
C GLY A 92 18.01 7.40 28.17
N VAL A 93 17.70 6.50 27.24
CA VAL A 93 17.59 6.78 25.80
C VAL A 93 16.12 6.94 25.44
N ILE A 94 15.80 8.05 24.77
CA ILE A 94 14.45 8.30 24.23
C ILE A 94 14.33 7.61 22.88
N VAL A 95 13.31 6.77 22.75
CA VAL A 95 12.95 6.08 21.51
C VAL A 95 11.53 6.43 21.10
N VAL A 96 11.32 6.79 19.84
CA VAL A 96 9.96 6.97 19.29
C VAL A 96 9.68 5.85 18.32
N HIS A 97 8.61 5.08 18.54
CA HIS A 97 8.18 4.01 17.64
C HIS A 97 7.00 4.51 16.81
N ILE A 98 7.13 4.45 15.48
CA ILE A 98 6.04 4.75 14.54
C ILE A 98 5.75 3.51 13.73
N HIS A 99 4.52 3.02 13.79
CA HIS A 99 4.05 1.84 13.06
C HIS A 99 2.89 2.23 12.15
N LEU A 100 3.06 1.99 10.85
CA LEU A 100 2.04 2.21 9.83
C LEU A 100 1.65 0.90 9.14
N HIS A 101 0.38 0.77 8.78
CA HIS A 101 -0.05 -0.22 7.79
C HIS A 101 -1.01 0.41 6.78
N HIS A 102 -1.13 -0.23 5.62
CA HIS A 102 -2.28 -0.02 4.75
C HIS A 102 -3.36 -1.07 5.07
N LYS A 103 -4.62 -0.68 5.25
CA LYS A 103 -5.71 -1.58 5.69
C LYS A 103 -5.94 -2.82 4.81
N ASN A 104 -5.55 -2.72 3.53
CA ASN A 104 -5.63 -3.80 2.54
C ASN A 104 -4.30 -4.52 2.31
N SER A 105 -3.29 -4.31 3.15
CA SER A 105 -2.01 -5.01 3.11
C SER A 105 -1.77 -5.81 4.40
N PRO A 106 -1.19 -7.02 4.34
CA PRO A 106 -0.75 -7.75 5.52
C PRO A 106 0.58 -7.22 6.07
N HIS A 107 1.23 -6.28 5.39
CA HIS A 107 2.54 -5.78 5.78
C HIS A 107 2.43 -4.52 6.65
N TYR A 108 3.29 -4.46 7.66
CA TYR A 108 3.51 -3.32 8.53
C TYR A 108 4.89 -2.73 8.28
N PHE A 109 4.98 -1.41 8.44
CA PHE A 109 6.24 -0.69 8.43
C PHE A 109 6.43 -0.05 9.77
N HIS A 110 7.64 -0.17 10.32
CA HIS A 110 8.01 0.50 11.55
C HIS A 110 9.36 1.19 11.43
N VAL A 111 9.53 2.21 12.26
CA VAL A 111 10.80 2.91 12.45
C VAL A 111 10.90 3.36 13.89
N GLU A 112 12.13 3.37 14.40
CA GLU A 112 12.46 3.80 15.76
C GLU A 112 13.37 5.04 15.68
N TYR A 113 13.18 6.02 16.57
CA TYR A 113 14.03 7.21 16.63
C TYR A 113 15.03 7.19 17.78
N PRO A 114 16.23 7.80 17.63
CA PRO A 114 16.79 8.33 16.38
C PRO A 114 16.89 7.23 15.31
N VAL A 115 16.63 7.57 14.04
CA VAL A 115 16.39 6.58 12.97
C VAL A 115 17.56 5.62 12.83
N GLU A 116 17.33 4.35 13.19
CA GLU A 116 18.29 3.26 12.96
C GLU A 116 18.08 2.62 11.58
N ASP A 117 16.86 2.13 11.29
CA ASP A 117 16.48 1.59 9.98
C ASP A 117 14.95 1.56 9.81
N ILE A 118 14.46 1.47 8.56
CA ILE A 118 13.03 1.25 8.28
C ILE A 118 12.83 -0.23 7.97
N GLU A 119 12.04 -0.91 8.80
CA GLU A 119 11.81 -2.34 8.68
C GLU A 119 10.36 -2.65 8.27
N MET A 120 10.24 -3.64 7.38
CA MET A 120 8.96 -4.19 6.93
C MET A 120 8.74 -5.53 7.62
N ARG A 121 7.57 -5.71 8.26
CA ARG A 121 7.21 -6.95 8.96
C ARG A 121 5.87 -7.49 8.46
N ASP A 122 5.77 -8.80 8.40
CA ASP A 122 4.50 -9.50 8.16
C ASP A 122 3.67 -9.55 9.45
N ARG A 123 2.33 -9.61 9.28
CA ARG A 123 1.36 -9.87 10.36
C ARG A 123 1.65 -11.11 11.19
#